data_AF-A0A0F4GV43-F1
#
_entry.id   AF-A0A0F4GV43-F1
#
_cell.length_a   1.000
_cell.length_b   1.000
_cell.length_c   1.000
_cell.angle_alpha   90.00
_cell.angle_beta   90.00
_cell.angle_gamma   90.00
#
_symmetry.space_group_name_H-M   'P 1'
#
loop_
_entity.id
_entity.type
_entity.pdbx_description
1 polymer ?
#
loop_
_entity_poly.entity_id
_entity_poly.type
_entity_poly.pdbx_seq_one_letter_code
_entity_poly.pdbx_strand_id
1 'polypeptide(L)'
;MATMTGTERSRLIKLGKVLVLFRPLTSNAALLAEAVIAKDLQSERRIAFYLHNDAQELLILGDILGAHGTAFTTQGKKTRRTLLEVCGIEIDEMTIAMQLYLWKERQTMDNAMGNELGIGEEILEEAEGAPLYTKDFLAWSEDVLRFPAAALRQKCTFCGDAATDYRVLQACGSCKKTLYCDKRCQKMHWRKEHKIACKKAAGAHKAEELKAEKIQENKSEEAEAEDIQDVERTKEVSQEDSKLKQSQTADNNVEESKGGHRSID
;
A
#
# COMPACT_ATOMS: atom_id res chain seq x y z
N MET A 1 -19.27 11.40 25.32
CA MET A 1 -18.55 11.39 24.03
C MET A 1 -17.09 11.09 24.32
N ALA A 2 -16.55 10.00 23.80
CA ALA A 2 -15.12 9.72 23.92
C ALA A 2 -14.34 10.89 23.31
N THR A 3 -13.41 11.47 24.08
CA THR A 3 -12.60 12.60 23.62
C THR A 3 -11.58 12.10 22.60
N MET A 4 -11.60 12.67 21.39
CA MET A 4 -10.65 12.31 20.32
C MET A 4 -9.20 12.43 20.81
N THR A 5 -8.46 11.32 20.72
CA THR A 5 -7.07 11.23 21.16
C THR A 5 -6.16 12.14 20.33
N GLY A 6 -5.02 12.55 20.90
CA GLY A 6 -4.03 13.37 20.19
C GLY A 6 -3.47 12.68 18.94
N THR A 7 -3.28 11.36 19.00
CA THR A 7 -2.83 10.53 17.86
C THR A 7 -3.86 10.54 16.74
N GLU A 8 -5.15 10.32 17.07
CA GLU A 8 -6.22 10.29 16.06
C GLU A 8 -6.41 11.65 15.41
N ARG A 9 -6.37 12.72 16.22
CA ARG A 9 -6.37 14.09 15.70
C ARG A 9 -5.23 14.36 14.73
N SER A 10 -4.02 13.92 15.07
CA SER A 10 -2.83 14.10 14.23
C SER A 10 -2.95 13.35 12.91
N ARG A 11 -3.52 12.13 12.93
CA ARG A 11 -3.83 11.33 11.74
C ARG A 11 -4.79 12.07 10.81
N LEU A 12 -5.92 12.56 11.34
CA LEU A 12 -6.93 13.28 10.57
C LEU A 12 -6.42 14.62 10.02
N ILE A 13 -5.60 15.36 10.80
CA ILE A 13 -4.95 16.57 10.30
C ILE A 13 -4.01 16.23 9.13
N LYS A 14 -3.24 15.14 9.24
CA LYS A 14 -2.37 14.69 8.14
C LYS A 14 -3.20 14.33 6.90
N LEU A 15 -4.34 13.65 7.07
CA LEU A 15 -5.27 13.35 5.99
C LEU A 15 -5.79 14.62 5.31
N GLY A 16 -6.27 15.61 6.08
CA GLY A 16 -6.75 16.88 5.52
C GLY A 16 -5.67 17.73 4.86
N LYS A 17 -4.46 17.76 5.42
CA LYS A 17 -3.31 18.45 4.80
C LYS A 17 -2.98 17.88 3.43
N VAL A 18 -3.19 16.58 3.24
CA VAL A 18 -2.97 15.96 1.94
C VAL A 18 -3.95 16.53 0.90
N LEU A 19 -5.23 16.67 1.25
CA LEU A 19 -6.22 17.29 0.37
C LEU A 19 -5.86 18.73 0.00
N VAL A 20 -5.35 19.52 0.96
CA VAL A 20 -5.02 20.94 0.72
C VAL A 20 -3.71 21.14 -0.06
N LEU A 21 -2.68 20.33 0.21
CA LEU A 21 -1.33 20.52 -0.35
C LEU A 21 -1.13 19.80 -1.70
N PHE A 22 -1.79 18.66 -1.89
CA PHE A 22 -1.47 17.69 -2.94
C PHE A 22 -2.56 17.56 -4.01
N ARG A 23 -3.83 17.86 -3.70
CA ARG A 23 -4.85 18.24 -4.70
C ARG A 23 -4.88 19.76 -4.76
N PRO A 24 -4.19 20.42 -5.70
CA PRO A 24 -4.08 21.87 -5.66
C PRO A 24 -5.44 22.47 -6.03
N LEU A 25 -6.29 22.68 -5.03
CA LEU A 25 -7.60 23.33 -5.09
C LEU A 25 -7.53 24.70 -5.78
N THR A 26 -6.43 25.43 -5.57
CA THR A 26 -6.15 26.71 -6.25
C THR A 26 -5.84 26.53 -7.74
N SER A 27 -5.16 25.43 -8.12
CA SER A 27 -4.92 25.10 -9.52
C SER A 27 -6.19 24.55 -10.17
N ASN A 28 -6.99 23.76 -9.46
CA ASN A 28 -8.22 23.19 -10.00
C ASN A 28 -9.29 24.27 -10.18
N ALA A 29 -9.41 25.25 -9.28
CA ALA A 29 -10.31 26.39 -9.47
C ALA A 29 -9.92 27.26 -10.68
N ALA A 30 -8.62 27.51 -10.88
CA ALA A 30 -8.12 28.23 -12.06
C ALA A 30 -8.36 27.42 -13.35
N LEU A 31 -8.02 26.13 -13.34
CA LEU A 31 -8.27 25.22 -14.47
C LEU A 31 -9.76 25.07 -14.79
N LEU A 32 -10.63 25.14 -13.78
CA LEU A 32 -12.07 25.14 -13.97
C LEU A 32 -12.53 26.41 -14.69
N ALA A 33 -12.09 27.59 -14.24
CA ALA A 33 -12.40 28.85 -14.89
C ALA A 33 -11.89 28.87 -16.34
N GLU A 34 -10.67 28.37 -16.59
CA GLU A 34 -10.12 28.22 -17.94
C GLU A 34 -10.96 27.27 -18.81
N ALA A 35 -11.39 26.12 -18.28
CA ALA A 35 -12.22 25.17 -18.99
C ALA A 35 -13.59 25.75 -19.36
N VAL A 36 -14.22 26.50 -18.43
CA VAL A 36 -15.49 27.21 -18.65
C VAL A 36 -15.33 28.25 -19.76
N ILE A 37 -14.28 29.07 -19.71
CA ILE A 37 -13.98 30.08 -20.75
C ILE A 37 -13.75 29.39 -22.11
N ALA A 38 -13.01 28.29 -22.12
CA ALA A 38 -12.74 27.50 -23.31
C ALA A 38 -13.95 26.69 -23.83
N LYS A 39 -15.06 26.65 -23.08
CA LYS A 39 -16.23 25.79 -23.33
C LYS A 39 -15.87 24.30 -23.47
N ASP A 40 -14.82 23.85 -22.78
CA ASP A 40 -14.43 22.44 -22.71
C ASP A 40 -15.27 21.74 -21.64
N LEU A 41 -16.49 21.33 -22.04
CA LEU A 41 -17.47 20.69 -21.16
C LEU A 41 -16.93 19.42 -20.50
N GLN A 42 -16.03 18.68 -21.16
CA GLN A 42 -15.49 17.45 -20.61
C GLN A 42 -14.49 17.74 -19.48
N SER A 43 -13.61 18.72 -19.69
CA SER A 43 -12.67 19.14 -18.65
C SER A 43 -13.36 19.88 -17.51
N GLU A 44 -14.31 20.76 -17.82
CA GLU A 44 -15.12 21.46 -16.82
C GLU A 44 -15.81 20.45 -15.89
N ARG A 45 -16.60 19.53 -16.46
CA ARG A 45 -17.32 18.50 -15.70
C ARG A 45 -16.37 17.69 -14.81
N ARG A 46 -15.26 17.21 -15.38
CA ARG A 46 -14.28 16.41 -14.65
C ARG A 46 -13.66 17.18 -13.48
N ILE A 47 -13.24 18.43 -13.69
CA ILE A 47 -12.61 19.25 -12.66
C ILE A 47 -13.63 19.61 -11.57
N ALA A 48 -14.86 19.93 -11.94
CA ALA A 48 -15.94 20.25 -11.02
C ALA A 48 -16.23 19.09 -10.05
N PHE A 49 -16.27 17.84 -10.52
CA PHE A 49 -16.46 16.67 -9.65
C PHE A 49 -15.33 16.49 -8.63
N TYR A 50 -14.07 16.69 -9.02
CA TYR A 50 -12.96 16.64 -8.06
C TYR A 50 -13.04 17.75 -7.02
N LEU A 51 -13.35 18.99 -7.45
CA LEU A 51 -13.54 20.11 -6.53
C LEU A 51 -14.73 19.90 -5.60
N HIS A 52 -15.80 19.24 -6.08
CA HIS A 52 -16.97 18.89 -5.28
C HIS A 52 -16.56 17.95 -4.14
N ASN A 53 -15.86 16.86 -4.46
CA ASN A 53 -15.34 15.94 -3.45
C ASN A 53 -14.39 16.65 -2.49
N ASP A 54 -13.43 17.44 -2.98
CA ASP A 54 -12.49 18.17 -2.12
C ASP A 54 -13.24 19.10 -1.14
N ALA A 55 -14.30 19.77 -1.58
CA ALA A 55 -15.12 20.61 -0.71
C ALA A 55 -15.83 19.78 0.37
N GLN A 56 -16.46 18.66 0.01
CA GLN A 56 -17.10 17.76 0.98
C GLN A 56 -16.11 17.21 1.99
N GLU A 57 -14.99 16.66 1.53
CA GLU A 57 -13.95 16.07 2.35
C GLU A 57 -13.39 17.08 3.38
N LEU A 58 -13.15 18.33 2.95
CA LEU A 58 -12.66 19.41 3.81
C LEU A 58 -13.68 19.86 4.85
N LEU A 59 -14.97 19.94 4.48
CA LEU A 59 -16.04 20.32 5.39
C LEU A 59 -16.23 19.25 6.47
N ILE A 60 -16.28 17.98 6.06
CA ILE A 60 -16.37 16.83 6.97
C ILE A 60 -15.20 16.81 7.96
N LEU A 61 -13.95 16.93 7.47
CA LEU A 61 -12.77 16.97 8.35
C LEU A 61 -12.77 18.18 9.27
N GLY A 62 -13.21 19.34 8.76
CA GLY A 62 -13.37 20.54 9.54
C GLY A 62 -14.28 20.32 10.75
N ASP A 63 -15.44 19.70 10.53
CA ASP A 63 -16.44 19.41 11.56
C ASP A 63 -15.95 18.34 12.55
N ILE A 64 -15.34 17.27 12.06
CA ILE A 64 -14.76 16.22 12.92
C ILE A 64 -13.67 16.80 13.86
N LEU A 65 -12.81 17.67 13.32
CA LEU A 65 -11.69 18.25 14.06
C LEU A 65 -12.07 19.46 14.92
N GLY A 66 -13.26 20.03 14.71
CA GLY A 66 -13.77 21.21 15.41
C GLY A 66 -12.80 22.39 15.32
N ALA A 67 -12.39 22.94 16.47
CA ALA A 67 -11.47 24.08 16.53
C ALA A 67 -10.13 23.85 15.81
N HIS A 68 -9.66 22.58 15.75
CA HIS A 68 -8.43 22.23 15.05
C HIS A 68 -8.60 22.09 13.53
N GLY A 69 -9.85 22.06 13.04
CA GLY A 69 -10.21 21.90 11.64
C GLY A 69 -10.59 23.20 10.93
N THR A 70 -10.54 24.35 11.60
CA THR A 70 -11.04 25.64 11.08
C THR A 70 -10.46 26.02 9.71
N ALA A 71 -9.18 25.73 9.46
CA ALA A 71 -8.55 25.96 8.17
C ALA A 71 -9.20 25.11 7.06
N PHE A 72 -9.55 23.86 7.34
CA PHE A 72 -10.26 22.97 6.41
C PHE A 72 -11.68 23.47 6.17
N THR A 73 -12.43 23.83 7.22
CA THR A 73 -13.79 24.40 7.08
C THR A 73 -13.78 25.67 6.21
N THR A 74 -12.84 26.59 6.46
CA THR A 74 -12.72 27.83 5.68
C THR A 74 -12.41 27.53 4.21
N GLN A 75 -11.46 26.63 3.94
CA GLN A 75 -11.10 26.27 2.57
C GLN A 75 -12.25 25.54 1.86
N GLY A 76 -12.91 24.58 2.53
CA GLY A 76 -14.06 23.86 1.99
C GLY A 76 -15.22 24.80 1.63
N LYS A 77 -15.54 25.76 2.50
CA LYS A 77 -16.55 26.81 2.23
C LYS A 77 -16.19 27.67 1.03
N LYS A 78 -14.91 28.02 0.86
CA LYS A 78 -14.42 28.78 -0.29
C LYS A 78 -14.58 27.97 -1.59
N THR A 79 -14.23 26.69 -1.57
CA THR A 79 -14.39 25.79 -2.73
C THR A 79 -15.86 25.59 -3.10
N ARG A 80 -16.72 25.33 -2.11
CA ARG A 80 -18.19 25.26 -2.29
C ARG A 80 -18.74 26.50 -2.98
N ARG A 81 -18.33 27.69 -2.52
CA ARG A 81 -18.74 28.95 -3.15
C ARG A 81 -18.29 29.03 -4.61
N THR A 82 -17.05 28.63 -4.89
CA THR A 82 -16.50 28.64 -6.26
C THR A 82 -17.30 27.73 -7.19
N LEU A 83 -17.65 26.52 -6.74
CA LEU A 83 -18.47 25.57 -7.52
C LEU A 83 -19.86 26.12 -7.84
N LEU A 84 -20.49 26.76 -6.86
CA LEU A 84 -21.79 27.37 -7.05
C LEU A 84 -21.73 28.56 -8.02
N GLU A 85 -20.76 29.45 -7.84
CA GLU A 85 -20.62 30.66 -8.66
C GLU A 85 -20.18 30.37 -10.10
N VAL A 86 -19.29 29.39 -10.30
CA VAL A 86 -18.68 29.11 -11.61
C VAL A 86 -19.48 28.06 -12.40
N CYS A 87 -19.99 27.03 -11.73
CA CYS A 87 -20.65 25.89 -12.38
C CYS A 87 -22.13 25.72 -12.00
N GLY A 88 -22.66 26.51 -11.04
CA GLY A 88 -24.01 26.30 -10.53
C GLY A 88 -24.17 24.99 -9.77
N ILE A 89 -23.08 24.40 -9.28
CA ILE A 89 -23.10 23.11 -8.57
C ILE A 89 -23.13 23.37 -7.07
N GLU A 90 -24.19 22.88 -6.43
CA GLU A 90 -24.31 22.86 -4.97
C GLU A 90 -23.62 21.62 -4.38
N ILE A 91 -23.10 21.77 -3.17
CA ILE A 91 -22.59 20.64 -2.40
C ILE A 91 -23.75 20.02 -1.64
N ASP A 92 -23.95 18.71 -1.82
CA ASP A 92 -24.94 17.96 -1.07
C ASP A 92 -24.58 17.87 0.42
N GLU A 93 -25.48 18.39 1.27
CA GLU A 93 -25.36 18.35 2.74
C GLU A 93 -25.72 16.97 3.31
N MET A 94 -26.50 16.14 2.58
CA MET A 94 -26.85 14.79 3.04
C MET A 94 -25.62 13.89 3.16
N THR A 95 -24.75 13.91 2.16
CA THR A 95 -23.48 13.16 2.17
C THR A 95 -22.59 13.55 3.35
N ILE A 96 -22.50 14.86 3.65
CA ILE A 96 -21.75 15.37 4.81
C ILE A 96 -22.38 14.87 6.11
N ALA A 97 -23.70 15.01 6.25
CA ALA A 97 -24.44 14.58 7.43
C ALA A 97 -24.30 13.06 7.68
N MET A 98 -24.39 12.25 6.63
CA MET A 98 -24.21 10.80 6.69
C MET A 98 -22.79 10.45 7.18
N GLN A 99 -21.76 11.08 6.64
CA GLN A 99 -20.39 10.82 7.06
C GLN A 99 -20.15 11.20 8.53
N LEU A 100 -20.72 12.32 8.98
CA LEU A 100 -20.63 12.76 10.36
C LEU A 100 -21.41 11.85 11.31
N TYR A 101 -22.53 11.29 10.85
CA TYR A 101 -23.27 10.27 11.59
C TYR A 101 -22.43 9.01 11.76
N LEU A 102 -21.89 8.44 10.68
CA LEU A 102 -21.00 7.27 10.72
C LEU A 102 -19.78 7.51 11.62
N TRP A 103 -19.19 8.70 11.56
CA TRP A 103 -18.09 9.08 12.44
C TRP A 103 -18.47 9.05 13.92
N LYS A 104 -19.69 9.49 14.27
CA LYS A 104 -20.20 9.45 15.66
C LYS A 104 -20.47 8.03 16.13
N GLU A 105 -21.13 7.22 15.30
CA GLU A 105 -21.40 5.80 15.57
C GLU A 105 -20.09 5.04 15.82
N ARG A 106 -19.07 5.28 14.98
CA ARG A 106 -17.72 4.74 15.15
C ARG A 106 -17.13 5.01 16.55
N GLN A 107 -17.38 6.17 17.15
CA GLN A 107 -16.85 6.48 18.49
C GLN A 107 -17.48 5.64 19.61
N THR A 108 -18.60 4.96 19.33
CA THR A 108 -19.27 4.06 20.28
C THR A 108 -18.88 2.59 20.09
N MET A 109 -18.19 2.27 18.99
CA MET A 109 -17.73 0.92 18.69
C MET A 109 -16.41 0.60 19.39
N ASP A 110 -16.20 -0.67 19.75
CA ASP A 110 -14.87 -1.14 20.15
C ASP A 110 -13.94 -1.24 18.92
N ASN A 111 -12.63 -1.13 19.14
CA ASN A 111 -11.64 -1.08 18.07
C ASN A 111 -11.53 -2.40 17.26
N ALA A 112 -11.91 -3.55 17.83
CA ALA A 112 -11.89 -4.84 17.16
C ALA A 112 -13.12 -5.01 16.26
N MET A 113 -14.30 -4.67 16.77
CA MET A 113 -15.57 -4.72 16.03
C MET A 113 -15.61 -3.70 14.88
N GLY A 114 -14.99 -2.55 15.06
CA GLY A 114 -14.87 -1.53 14.01
C GLY A 114 -13.96 -1.89 12.83
N ASN A 115 -13.04 -2.85 13.00
CA ASN A 115 -12.21 -3.37 11.91
C ASN A 115 -12.88 -4.53 11.17
N GLU A 116 -13.70 -5.34 11.86
CA GLU A 116 -14.48 -6.43 11.26
C GLU A 116 -15.66 -5.92 10.44
N LEU A 117 -16.22 -4.76 10.77
CA LEU A 117 -17.40 -4.23 10.09
C LEU A 117 -17.17 -3.89 8.61
N GLY A 118 -15.93 -3.93 8.09
CA GLY A 118 -15.67 -3.94 6.65
C GLY A 118 -16.35 -2.82 5.85
N ILE A 119 -16.77 -1.73 6.52
CA ILE A 119 -17.79 -0.80 5.98
C ILE A 119 -17.32 -0.22 4.65
N GLY A 120 -16.00 -0.03 4.49
CA GLY A 120 -15.46 0.46 3.24
C GLY A 120 -15.18 -0.60 2.18
N GLU A 121 -15.03 -1.88 2.51
CA GLU A 121 -14.83 -2.95 1.51
C GLU A 121 -16.16 -3.29 0.83
N GLU A 122 -17.24 -3.42 1.60
CA GLU A 122 -18.60 -3.63 1.08
C GLU A 122 -19.08 -2.45 0.22
N ILE A 123 -18.84 -1.21 0.67
CA ILE A 123 -19.15 0.02 -0.09
C ILE A 123 -18.29 0.16 -1.36
N LEU A 124 -17.05 -0.34 -1.37
CA LEU A 124 -16.18 -0.31 -2.57
C LEU A 124 -16.57 -1.39 -3.58
N GLU A 125 -17.04 -2.55 -3.12
CA GLU A 125 -17.58 -3.63 -3.98
C GLU A 125 -18.89 -3.21 -4.66
N GLU A 126 -19.83 -2.58 -3.93
CA GLU A 126 -21.08 -2.06 -4.50
C GLU A 126 -20.86 -0.93 -5.52
N ALA A 127 -19.69 -0.27 -5.51
CA ALA A 127 -19.34 0.81 -6.41
C ALA A 127 -18.83 0.33 -7.79
N GLU A 128 -19.03 -0.95 -8.16
CA GLU A 128 -18.66 -1.44 -9.48
C GLU A 128 -19.37 -0.64 -10.60
N GLY A 129 -18.61 -0.21 -11.61
CA GLY A 129 -19.12 0.71 -12.64
C GLY A 129 -19.26 2.19 -12.24
N ALA A 130 -19.07 2.56 -10.97
CA ALA A 130 -19.10 3.96 -10.55
C ALA A 130 -17.92 4.77 -11.14
N PRO A 131 -18.10 6.07 -11.39
CA PRO A 131 -17.02 6.94 -11.82
C PRO A 131 -15.85 6.98 -10.81
N LEU A 132 -14.63 7.18 -11.32
CA LEU A 132 -13.41 7.16 -10.51
C LEU A 132 -13.45 8.13 -9.33
N TYR A 133 -14.01 9.33 -9.50
CA TYR A 133 -14.14 10.32 -8.43
C TYR A 133 -15.08 9.85 -7.31
N THR A 134 -16.15 9.13 -7.62
CA THR A 134 -17.04 8.54 -6.60
C THR A 134 -16.27 7.50 -5.80
N LYS A 135 -15.56 6.61 -6.49
CA LYS A 135 -14.72 5.60 -5.84
C LYS A 135 -13.65 6.23 -4.95
N ASP A 136 -13.01 7.30 -5.41
CA ASP A 136 -12.00 8.03 -4.64
C ASP A 136 -12.58 8.63 -3.35
N PHE A 137 -13.80 9.17 -3.41
CA PHE A 137 -14.50 9.67 -2.22
C PHE A 137 -14.82 8.53 -1.23
N LEU A 138 -15.29 7.39 -1.71
CA LEU A 138 -15.59 6.22 -0.87
C LEU A 138 -14.32 5.67 -0.20
N ALA A 139 -13.21 5.57 -0.94
CA ALA A 139 -11.93 5.16 -0.38
C ALA A 139 -11.42 6.17 0.67
N TRP A 140 -11.62 7.46 0.45
CA TRP A 140 -11.31 8.47 1.45
C TRP A 140 -12.21 8.36 2.69
N SER A 141 -13.52 8.12 2.52
CA SER A 141 -14.48 7.92 3.60
C SER A 141 -14.08 6.74 4.48
N GLU A 142 -13.69 5.63 3.85
CA GLU A 142 -13.12 4.46 4.52
C GLU A 142 -11.88 4.83 5.34
N ASP A 143 -10.94 5.57 4.77
CA ASP A 143 -9.74 6.06 5.46
C ASP A 143 -10.07 6.95 6.67
N VAL A 144 -11.13 7.77 6.60
CA VAL A 144 -11.60 8.59 7.72
C VAL A 144 -12.12 7.67 8.84
N LEU A 145 -12.97 6.71 8.49
CA LEU A 145 -13.64 5.81 9.45
C LEU A 145 -12.74 4.69 9.99
N ARG A 146 -11.60 4.42 9.35
CA ARG A 146 -10.66 3.37 9.78
C ARG A 146 -10.14 3.57 11.20
N PHE A 147 -9.99 2.48 11.97
CA PHE A 147 -9.42 2.51 13.31
C PHE A 147 -7.88 2.49 13.30
N PRO A 148 -7.20 3.10 14.29
CA PRO A 148 -5.74 3.21 14.31
C PRO A 148 -4.95 1.89 14.27
N ALA A 149 -5.58 0.76 14.62
CA ALA A 149 -4.96 -0.56 14.61
C ALA A 149 -4.93 -1.22 13.22
N ALA A 150 -5.67 -0.68 12.24
CA ALA A 150 -5.69 -1.21 10.88
C ALA A 150 -4.39 -0.87 10.13
N ALA A 151 -3.95 -1.77 9.25
CA ALA A 151 -2.78 -1.55 8.41
C ALA A 151 -2.94 -0.29 7.55
N LEU A 152 -1.88 0.50 7.38
CA LEU A 152 -1.94 1.71 6.55
C LEU A 152 -1.93 1.34 5.06
N ARG A 153 -2.90 1.85 4.30
CA ARG A 153 -2.86 1.80 2.83
C ARG A 153 -1.72 2.68 2.31
N GLN A 154 -0.98 2.18 1.32
CA GLN A 154 -0.03 3.00 0.57
C GLN A 154 -0.79 4.13 -0.14
N LYS A 155 -0.17 5.30 -0.30
CA LYS A 155 -0.81 6.48 -0.88
C LYS A 155 0.03 7.06 -1.99
N CYS A 156 -0.64 7.64 -2.99
CA CYS A 156 0.02 8.45 -4.00
C CYS A 156 0.73 9.62 -3.32
N THR A 157 2.03 9.73 -3.55
CA THR A 157 2.85 10.79 -2.95
C THR A 157 2.45 12.18 -3.46
N PHE A 158 1.84 12.26 -4.66
CA PHE A 158 1.48 13.54 -5.26
C PHE A 158 0.06 14.02 -4.95
N CYS A 159 -0.95 13.16 -4.98
CA CYS A 159 -2.35 13.56 -4.79
C CYS A 159 -2.96 13.03 -3.49
N GLY A 160 -2.33 12.05 -2.84
CA GLY A 160 -2.79 11.51 -1.58
C GLY A 160 -3.76 10.34 -1.65
N ASP A 161 -4.30 10.02 -2.83
CA ASP A 161 -5.27 8.94 -2.98
C ASP A 161 -4.64 7.61 -2.54
N ALA A 162 -5.41 6.82 -1.79
CA ALA A 162 -4.99 5.51 -1.31
C ALA A 162 -4.92 4.48 -2.45
N ALA A 163 -4.05 3.50 -2.29
CA ALA A 163 -4.07 2.28 -3.07
C ALA A 163 -5.36 1.51 -2.77
N THR A 164 -6.04 1.07 -3.83
CA THR A 164 -7.23 0.23 -3.78
C THR A 164 -7.12 -0.83 -4.88
N ASP A 165 -8.05 -1.77 -4.93
CA ASP A 165 -8.04 -2.83 -5.96
C ASP A 165 -8.18 -2.27 -7.38
N TYR A 166 -8.89 -1.15 -7.54
CA TYR A 166 -9.02 -0.45 -8.83
C TYR A 166 -7.97 0.67 -9.03
N ARG A 167 -7.12 0.94 -8.03
CA ARG A 167 -6.08 1.99 -8.09
C ARG A 167 -4.76 1.44 -7.59
N VAL A 168 -4.09 0.71 -8.49
CA VAL A 168 -2.74 0.22 -8.26
C VAL A 168 -1.74 1.37 -8.41
N LEU A 169 -0.97 1.65 -7.35
CA LEU A 169 0.04 2.69 -7.38
C LEU A 169 1.30 2.22 -8.11
N GLN A 170 1.81 3.08 -8.99
CA GLN A 170 3.03 2.87 -9.75
C GLN A 170 4.22 3.47 -9.02
N ALA A 171 5.24 2.65 -8.77
CA ALA A 171 6.50 3.13 -8.23
C ALA A 171 7.29 3.95 -9.27
N CYS A 172 8.01 4.97 -8.81
CA CYS A 172 8.91 5.73 -9.66
C CYS A 172 9.96 4.81 -10.30
N GLY A 173 10.03 4.79 -11.63
CA GLY A 173 10.94 3.90 -12.37
C GLY A 173 12.43 4.04 -11.99
N SER A 174 12.86 5.22 -11.51
CA SER A 174 14.27 5.46 -11.17
C SER A 174 14.64 5.18 -9.73
N CYS A 175 13.83 5.62 -8.76
CA CYS A 175 14.17 5.45 -7.34
C CYS A 175 13.38 4.36 -6.63
N LYS A 176 12.27 3.89 -7.21
CA LYS A 176 11.32 2.89 -6.67
C LYS A 176 10.70 3.22 -5.30
N LYS A 177 11.10 4.32 -4.65
CA LYS A 177 10.64 4.71 -3.30
C LYS A 177 9.34 5.52 -3.26
N THR A 178 9.01 6.25 -4.32
CA THR A 178 7.78 7.07 -4.38
C THR A 178 6.72 6.41 -5.25
N LEU A 179 5.46 6.58 -4.85
CA LEU A 179 4.31 5.91 -5.45
C LEU A 179 3.35 6.93 -6.07
N TYR A 180 2.79 6.62 -7.24
CA TYR A 180 1.88 7.51 -7.97
C TYR A 180 0.68 6.74 -8.51
N CYS A 181 -0.49 7.39 -8.58
CA CYS A 181 -1.63 6.80 -9.29
C CYS A 181 -1.32 6.60 -10.78
N ASP A 182 -0.67 7.59 -11.39
CA ASP A 182 -0.38 7.60 -12.82
C ASP A 182 0.82 8.49 -13.18
N LYS A 183 1.16 8.51 -14.48
CA LYS A 183 2.22 9.36 -15.04
C LYS A 183 1.93 10.86 -14.87
N ARG A 184 0.67 11.29 -14.74
CA ARG A 184 0.33 12.70 -14.55
C ARG A 184 0.75 13.15 -13.15
N CYS A 185 0.37 12.40 -12.13
CA CYS A 185 0.79 12.62 -10.74
C CYS A 185 2.31 12.63 -10.62
N GLN A 186 2.98 11.66 -11.25
CA GLN A 186 4.44 11.63 -11.29
C GLN A 186 5.05 12.89 -11.92
N LYS A 187 4.57 13.32 -13.09
CA LYS A 187 5.09 14.51 -13.79
C LYS A 187 4.88 15.80 -13.01
N MET A 188 3.72 15.96 -12.38
CA MET A 188 3.40 17.14 -11.57
C MET A 188 4.30 17.22 -10.34
N HIS A 189 4.45 16.10 -9.62
CA HIS A 189 5.33 16.00 -8.47
C HIS A 189 6.81 16.18 -8.84
N TRP A 190 7.23 15.65 -9.99
CA TRP A 190 8.58 15.82 -10.52
C TRP A 190 8.96 17.29 -10.70
N ARG A 191 8.06 18.09 -11.28
CA ARG A 191 8.29 19.51 -11.52
C ARG A 191 8.35 20.32 -10.22
N LYS A 192 7.56 19.96 -9.22
CA LYS A 192 7.48 20.68 -7.95
C LYS A 192 8.62 20.36 -6.99
N GLU A 193 8.90 19.07 -6.74
CA GLU A 193 9.77 18.71 -5.60
C GLU A 193 10.53 17.38 -5.77
N HIS A 194 9.97 16.39 -6.49
CA HIS A 194 10.54 15.04 -6.47
C HIS A 194 11.91 14.93 -7.14
N LYS A 195 12.21 15.77 -8.14
CA LYS A 195 13.43 15.67 -8.96
C LYS A 195 14.71 15.60 -8.12
N ILE A 196 14.81 16.40 -7.06
CA ILE A 196 16.00 16.47 -6.20
C ILE A 196 16.08 15.21 -5.31
N ALA A 197 14.97 14.84 -4.67
CA ALA A 197 14.90 13.66 -3.80
C ALA A 197 15.14 12.35 -4.58
N CYS A 198 14.63 12.25 -5.81
CA CYS A 198 14.77 11.07 -6.65
C CYS A 198 16.23 10.77 -6.99
N LYS A 199 17.04 11.80 -7.31
CA LYS A 199 18.46 11.61 -7.64
C LYS A 199 19.25 11.02 -6.46
N LYS A 200 18.98 11.49 -5.24
CA LYS A 200 19.60 10.96 -4.02
C LYS A 200 19.18 9.51 -3.75
N ALA A 201 17.89 9.20 -3.92
CA ALA A 201 17.35 7.88 -3.65
C ALA A 201 17.73 6.82 -4.69
N ALA A 202 17.83 7.18 -5.97
CA ALA A 202 18.16 6.24 -7.05
C ALA A 202 19.59 5.68 -6.92
N GLY A 203 20.55 6.49 -6.44
CA GLY A 203 21.91 6.03 -6.16
C GLY A 203 21.98 4.99 -5.03
N ALA A 204 21.16 5.16 -4.00
CA ALA A 204 21.07 4.21 -2.89
C ALA A 204 20.43 2.87 -3.32
N HIS A 205 19.34 2.92 -4.10
CA HIS A 205 18.68 1.70 -4.61
C HIS A 205 19.64 0.86 -5.46
N LYS A 206 20.38 1.50 -6.37
CA LYS A 206 21.33 0.81 -7.24
C LYS A 206 22.46 0.15 -6.45
N ALA A 207 22.89 0.76 -5.34
CA ALA A 207 23.90 0.19 -4.46
C ALA A 207 23.37 -0.95 -3.57
N GLU A 208 22.10 -0.92 -3.19
CA GLU A 208 21.44 -2.02 -2.46
C GLU A 208 21.16 -3.22 -3.37
N GLU A 209 20.71 -2.98 -4.59
CA GLU A 209 20.43 -4.02 -5.60
C GLU A 209 21.72 -4.76 -5.99
N LEU A 210 22.82 -4.04 -6.26
CA LEU A 210 24.13 -4.63 -6.52
C LEU A 210 24.68 -5.42 -5.32
N LYS A 211 24.32 -5.07 -4.09
CA LYS A 211 24.71 -5.83 -2.90
C LYS A 211 23.87 -7.09 -2.74
N ALA A 212 22.57 -7.02 -3.01
CA ALA A 212 21.66 -8.15 -2.95
C ALA A 212 22.02 -9.21 -4.00
N GLU A 213 22.31 -8.80 -5.24
CA GLU A 213 22.76 -9.69 -6.32
C GLU A 213 24.07 -10.40 -5.94
N LYS A 214 25.04 -9.66 -5.37
CA LYS A 214 26.33 -10.23 -4.96
C LYS A 214 26.24 -11.19 -3.78
N ILE A 215 25.31 -10.95 -2.86
CA ILE A 215 25.02 -11.87 -1.75
C ILE A 215 24.36 -13.15 -2.29
N GLN A 216 23.56 -13.05 -3.35
CA GLN A 216 22.89 -14.18 -3.96
C GLN A 216 23.85 -15.04 -4.80
N GLU A 217 24.78 -14.40 -5.52
CA GLU A 217 25.86 -15.04 -6.28
C GLU A 217 26.86 -15.75 -5.35
N ASN A 218 27.31 -15.09 -4.28
CA ASN A 218 28.19 -15.71 -3.28
C ASN A 218 27.52 -16.91 -2.57
N LYS A 219 26.20 -16.86 -2.33
CA LYS A 219 25.46 -17.99 -1.75
C LYS A 219 25.31 -19.17 -2.70
N SER A 220 25.20 -18.93 -4.01
CA SER A 220 25.23 -20.02 -4.99
C SER A 220 26.62 -20.64 -5.11
N GLU A 221 27.68 -19.82 -5.07
CA GLU A 221 29.08 -20.31 -5.11
C GLU A 221 29.47 -21.08 -3.84
N GLU A 222 29.03 -20.64 -2.66
CA GLU A 222 29.22 -21.38 -1.39
C GLU A 222 28.47 -22.72 -1.39
N ALA A 223 27.24 -22.77 -1.92
CA ALA A 223 26.47 -24.01 -2.04
C ALA A 223 27.10 -24.99 -3.05
N GLU A 224 27.67 -24.48 -4.14
CA GLU A 224 28.40 -25.30 -5.14
C GLU A 224 29.74 -25.81 -4.59
N ALA A 225 30.43 -25.03 -3.74
CA ALA A 225 31.66 -25.44 -3.07
C ALA A 225 31.43 -26.48 -1.96
N GLU A 226 30.33 -26.39 -1.21
CA GLU A 226 29.95 -27.40 -0.21
C GLU A 226 29.59 -28.74 -0.86
N ASP A 227 28.92 -28.73 -2.02
CA ASP A 227 28.58 -29.94 -2.78
C ASP A 227 29.84 -30.66 -3.31
N ILE A 228 30.86 -29.91 -3.75
CA ILE A 228 32.15 -30.47 -4.19
C ILE A 228 32.94 -31.10 -3.02
N GLN A 229 32.91 -30.50 -1.83
CA GLN A 229 33.58 -31.05 -0.64
C GLN A 229 32.91 -32.33 -0.13
N ASP A 230 31.59 -32.48 -0.28
CA ASP A 230 30.89 -33.71 0.08
C ASP A 230 31.17 -34.86 -0.91
N VAL A 231 31.42 -34.54 -2.18
CA VAL A 231 31.88 -35.51 -3.19
C VAL A 231 33.34 -35.95 -2.96
N GLU A 232 34.21 -35.08 -2.45
CA GLU A 232 35.59 -35.44 -2.10
C GLU A 232 35.66 -36.24 -0.79
N ARG A 233 34.87 -35.88 0.23
CA ARG A 233 34.77 -36.61 1.50
C ARG A 233 34.24 -38.03 1.34
N THR A 234 33.31 -38.26 0.39
CA THR A 234 32.80 -39.61 0.07
C THR A 234 33.80 -40.48 -0.71
N LYS A 235 34.76 -39.87 -1.42
CA LYS A 235 35.87 -40.57 -2.08
C LYS A 235 36.98 -41.00 -1.11
N GLU A 236 37.22 -40.26 -0.03
CA GLU A 236 38.20 -40.67 0.99
C GLU A 236 37.69 -41.81 1.89
N VAL A 237 36.40 -41.79 2.27
CA VAL A 237 35.78 -42.88 3.05
C VAL A 237 35.79 -44.22 2.29
N SER A 238 35.64 -44.19 0.97
CA SER A 238 35.66 -45.41 0.14
C SER A 238 37.07 -45.97 -0.10
N GLN A 239 38.13 -45.21 0.15
CA GLN A 239 39.51 -45.71 0.13
C GLN A 239 39.96 -46.32 1.47
N GLU A 240 39.44 -45.85 2.62
CA GLU A 240 39.73 -46.47 3.92
C GLU A 240 39.01 -47.82 4.12
N ASP A 241 37.77 -47.97 3.63
CA ASP A 241 37.04 -49.25 3.66
C ASP A 241 37.69 -50.35 2.80
N SER A 242 38.51 -49.97 1.81
CA SER A 242 39.27 -50.91 0.99
C SER A 242 40.52 -51.47 1.70
N LYS A 243 41.06 -50.75 2.70
CA LYS A 243 42.22 -51.20 3.50
C LYS A 243 41.81 -52.09 4.68
N LEU A 244 40.60 -51.95 5.22
CA LEU A 244 40.14 -52.78 6.34
C LEU A 244 39.66 -54.19 5.90
N LYS A 245 39.28 -54.37 4.64
CA LYS A 245 38.84 -55.68 4.10
C LYS A 245 39.97 -56.65 3.70
N GLN A 246 41.24 -56.25 3.77
CA GLN A 246 42.37 -57.16 3.51
C GLN A 246 42.96 -57.82 4.78
N SER A 247 42.50 -57.49 5.99
CA SER A 247 43.00 -58.11 7.23
C SER A 247 42.06 -59.12 7.89
N GLN A 248 40.89 -59.40 7.31
CA GLN A 248 39.91 -60.35 7.84
C GLN A 248 39.49 -61.41 6.81
N THR A 249 40.47 -62.07 6.19
CA THR A 249 40.26 -63.36 5.50
C THR A 249 41.40 -64.31 5.86
N ALA A 250 41.55 -64.59 7.15
CA ALA A 250 42.34 -65.71 7.64
C ALA A 250 41.82 -66.05 9.03
N ASP A 251 40.64 -66.64 9.08
CA ASP A 251 40.26 -67.68 10.06
C ASP A 251 38.75 -67.86 9.98
N ASN A 252 38.35 -68.92 9.27
CA ASN A 252 37.18 -69.73 9.61
C ASN A 252 37.17 -70.92 8.66
N ASN A 253 37.80 -72.00 9.10
CA ASN A 253 37.57 -73.31 8.53
C ASN A 253 37.29 -74.29 9.68
N VAL A 254 36.32 -75.16 9.41
CA VAL A 254 35.95 -76.37 10.14
C VAL A 254 35.06 -76.18 11.38
N GLU A 255 33.76 -76.45 11.24
CA GLU A 255 33.12 -77.65 11.80
C GLU A 255 31.61 -77.64 11.51
N GLU A 256 31.12 -78.56 10.67
CA GLU A 256 29.74 -79.04 10.73
C GLU A 256 29.75 -80.57 10.67
N SER A 257 29.23 -81.20 11.72
CA SER A 257 29.07 -82.65 11.81
C SER A 257 27.64 -82.98 12.26
N LYS A 258 26.98 -83.77 11.40
CA LYS A 258 26.05 -84.88 11.68
C LYS A 258 24.57 -84.63 12.04
N GLY A 259 23.75 -85.34 11.25
CA GLY A 259 22.52 -86.04 11.65
C GLY A 259 21.23 -85.30 11.27
N GLY A 260 20.31 -85.78 10.42
CA GLY A 260 20.09 -87.09 9.84
C GLY A 260 18.63 -87.55 10.08
N HIS A 261 17.77 -87.46 9.06
CA HIS A 261 16.54 -88.27 8.75
C HIS A 261 15.40 -88.29 9.80
N ARG A 262 14.09 -88.48 9.55
CA ARG A 262 13.18 -88.90 8.45
C ARG A 262 11.75 -88.52 8.95
N SER A 263 10.88 -87.86 8.18
CA SER A 263 9.74 -88.38 7.39
C SER A 263 8.53 -89.00 8.14
N ILE A 264 7.33 -88.60 7.66
CA ILE A 264 5.96 -89.17 7.80
C ILE A 264 5.26 -88.82 9.13
N ASP A 265 4.03 -88.30 9.22
CA ASP A 265 2.84 -88.23 8.32
C ASP A 265 2.40 -86.79 7.98
#